data_AF-F7PWW3-F1
#
_entry.id   AF-F7PWW3-F1
#
_cell.length_a   1.000
_cell.length_b   1.000
_cell.length_c   1.000
_cell.angle_alpha   90.00
_cell.angle_beta   90.00
_cell.angle_gamma   90.00
#
_symmetry.space_group_name_H-M   'P 1'
#
loop_
_entity.id
_entity.type
_entity.pdbx_description
1 polymer ?
#
loop_
_entity_poly.entity_id
_entity_poly.type
_entity_poly.pdbx_seq_one_letter_code
_entity_poly.pdbx_strand_id
1 'polypeptide(L)'
;MLDDYYDDSIDLVESEELNEILDKEDMVYGYITWERWQNILEYYELSDDFIDEYCEELDWEIVSRSQKLTEGMITKYSSDVNWINICQYQKLTNSF
;
A
#
# COMPACT_ATOMS: atom_id res chain seq x y z
N MET A 1 -34.43 -15.58 -2.62
CA MET A 1 -33.29 -15.39 -3.53
C MET A 1 -32.32 -14.56 -2.74
N LEU A 2 -31.30 -15.22 -2.20
CA LEU A 2 -30.16 -14.54 -1.59
C LEU A 2 -29.47 -13.84 -2.76
N ASP A 3 -29.47 -12.51 -2.74
CA ASP A 3 -28.50 -11.77 -3.55
C ASP A 3 -27.14 -12.14 -2.96
N ASP A 4 -26.44 -13.02 -3.67
CA ASP A 4 -25.03 -13.26 -3.50
C ASP A 4 -24.34 -11.94 -3.84
N TYR A 5 -24.27 -11.06 -2.86
CA TYR A 5 -23.32 -9.96 -2.81
C TYR A 5 -21.97 -10.67 -2.73
N TYR A 6 -21.41 -10.95 -3.90
CA TYR A 6 -20.00 -11.26 -4.05
C TYR A 6 -19.27 -10.20 -3.23
N ASP A 7 -18.76 -10.64 -2.08
CA ASP A 7 -17.73 -9.91 -1.37
C ASP A 7 -16.53 -9.94 -2.30
N ASP A 8 -16.50 -8.98 -3.24
CA ASP A 8 -15.36 -8.67 -4.09
C ASP A 8 -14.25 -7.99 -3.25
N SER A 9 -14.10 -8.39 -1.98
CA SER A 9 -12.78 -8.67 -1.43
C SER A 9 -12.10 -9.65 -2.38
N ILE A 10 -11.55 -9.12 -3.48
CA ILE A 10 -10.56 -9.77 -4.32
C ILE A 10 -9.43 -10.13 -3.36
N ASP A 11 -9.53 -11.37 -2.87
CA ASP A 11 -8.45 -12.06 -2.21
C ASP A 11 -7.35 -12.22 -3.25
N LEU A 12 -6.21 -11.63 -2.93
CA LEU A 12 -4.89 -11.88 -3.51
C LEU A 12 -4.73 -11.52 -4.97
N VAL A 13 -4.21 -10.31 -5.16
CA VAL A 13 -3.15 -10.17 -6.16
C VAL A 13 -1.85 -10.56 -5.45
N GLU A 14 -1.31 -11.73 -5.77
CA GLU A 14 0.11 -12.00 -5.50
C GLU A 14 0.89 -10.82 -6.09
N SER A 15 1.91 -10.29 -5.39
CA SER A 15 2.65 -9.09 -5.80
C SER A 15 3.12 -9.10 -7.27
N GLU A 16 3.20 -10.29 -7.87
CA GLU A 16 3.42 -10.51 -9.31
C GLU A 16 2.30 -9.90 -10.19
N GLU A 17 1.00 -10.08 -9.89
CA GLU A 17 -0.06 -9.49 -10.72
C GLU A 17 -0.19 -7.96 -10.48
N LEU A 18 0.23 -7.43 -9.32
CA LEU A 18 0.26 -5.98 -9.07
C LEU A 18 1.36 -5.33 -9.91
N ASN A 19 2.51 -5.99 -10.03
CA ASN A 19 3.59 -5.60 -10.91
C ASN A 19 3.21 -5.74 -12.40
N GLU A 20 2.34 -6.69 -12.76
CA GLU A 20 1.74 -6.76 -14.11
C GLU A 20 0.70 -5.65 -14.36
N ILE A 21 -0.10 -5.28 -13.34
CA ILE A 21 -1.05 -4.16 -13.42
C ILE A 21 -0.32 -2.81 -13.50
N LEU A 22 0.85 -2.72 -12.88
CA LEU A 22 1.71 -1.54 -12.79
C LEU A 22 3.01 -1.79 -13.55
N ASP A 23 2.90 -2.16 -14.83
CA ASP A 23 4.08 -2.31 -15.65
C ASP A 23 4.86 -0.97 -15.65
N LYS A 24 6.19 -1.02 -15.58
CA LYS A 24 7.03 0.18 -15.38
C LYS A 24 6.79 1.25 -16.44
N GLU A 25 6.39 0.85 -17.65
CA GLU A 25 6.00 1.76 -18.71
C GLU A 25 4.74 2.57 -18.37
N ASP A 26 3.73 1.97 -17.72
CA ASP A 26 2.49 2.67 -17.32
C ASP A 26 2.74 3.72 -16.22
N MET A 27 3.70 3.44 -15.34
CA MET A 27 4.21 4.38 -14.32
C MET A 27 5.02 5.53 -14.96
N VAL A 28 5.85 5.24 -15.96
CA VAL A 28 6.74 6.21 -16.61
C VAL A 28 6.02 7.11 -17.61
N TYR A 29 4.94 6.65 -18.26
CA TYR A 29 4.26 7.39 -19.34
C TYR A 29 3.04 8.23 -18.92
N GLY A 30 2.80 8.43 -17.62
CA GLY A 30 1.73 9.32 -17.16
C GLY A 30 0.32 8.80 -17.43
N TYR A 31 0.16 7.49 -17.64
CA TYR A 31 -1.14 6.84 -17.84
C TYR A 31 -1.83 6.52 -16.51
N ILE A 32 -1.09 6.36 -15.43
CA ILE A 32 -1.65 6.22 -14.09
C ILE A 32 -1.97 7.62 -13.56
N THR A 33 -3.26 7.90 -13.38
CA THR A 33 -3.71 9.12 -12.73
C THR A 33 -3.33 9.11 -11.25
N TRP A 34 -3.13 10.28 -10.66
CA TRP A 34 -2.95 10.42 -9.22
C TRP A 34 -4.05 9.68 -8.44
N GLU A 35 -5.31 9.83 -8.84
CA GLU A 35 -6.44 9.14 -8.21
C GLU A 35 -6.31 7.62 -8.25
N ARG A 36 -5.88 7.06 -9.39
CA ARG A 36 -5.63 5.62 -9.51
C ARG A 36 -4.47 5.18 -8.62
N TRP A 37 -3.40 5.98 -8.54
CA TRP A 37 -2.27 5.70 -7.66
C TRP A 37 -2.68 5.65 -6.19
N GLN A 38 -3.42 6.66 -5.72
CA GLN A 38 -3.90 6.71 -4.32
C GLN A 38 -4.83 5.53 -4.00
N ASN A 39 -5.71 5.14 -4.93
CA ASN A 39 -6.57 3.96 -4.75
C ASN A 39 -5.75 2.67 -4.60
N ILE A 40 -4.63 2.55 -5.31
CA ILE A 40 -3.74 1.39 -5.16
C ILE A 40 -3.14 1.37 -3.76
N LEU A 41 -2.58 2.50 -3.31
CA LEU A 41 -1.99 2.63 -1.97
C LEU A 41 -3.00 2.43 -0.84
N GLU A 42 -4.28 2.73 -1.08
CA GLU A 42 -5.32 2.65 -0.06
C GLU A 42 -5.98 1.27 0.04
N TYR A 43 -6.22 0.61 -1.09
CA TYR A 43 -7.07 -0.59 -1.14
C TYR A 43 -6.34 -1.90 -1.43
N TYR A 44 -5.12 -1.86 -1.97
CA TYR A 44 -4.35 -3.06 -2.28
C TYR A 44 -3.26 -3.30 -1.25
N GLU A 45 -2.98 -4.57 -0.94
CA GLU A 45 -1.86 -4.95 -0.06
C GLU A 45 -0.55 -4.84 -0.84
N LEU A 46 0.32 -3.92 -0.43
CA LEU A 46 1.61 -3.69 -1.07
C LEU A 46 2.66 -4.64 -0.50
N SER A 47 3.52 -5.19 -1.37
CA SER A 47 4.66 -5.98 -0.92
C SER A 47 5.80 -5.09 -0.41
N ASP A 48 6.67 -5.69 0.41
CA ASP A 48 7.87 -5.01 0.90
C ASP A 48 8.76 -4.54 -0.27
N ASP A 49 8.94 -5.37 -1.29
CA ASP A 49 9.73 -5.02 -2.48
C ASP A 49 9.13 -3.84 -3.25
N PHE A 50 7.81 -3.76 -3.35
CA PHE A 50 7.12 -2.64 -3.99
C PHE A 50 7.34 -1.35 -3.20
N ILE A 51 7.17 -1.41 -1.87
CA ILE A 51 7.40 -0.25 -1.00
C ILE A 51 8.85 0.20 -1.08
N ASP A 52 9.79 -0.74 -1.14
CA ASP A 52 11.21 -0.45 -1.29
C ASP A 52 11.54 0.20 -2.63
N GLU A 53 10.96 -0.30 -3.72
CA GLU A 53 11.20 0.20 -5.08
C GLU A 53 10.65 1.61 -5.30
N TYR A 54 9.47 1.91 -4.74
CA TYR A 54 8.75 3.16 -4.99
C TYR A 54 8.69 4.11 -3.78
N CYS A 55 9.55 3.92 -2.78
CA CYS A 55 9.50 4.65 -1.51
C CYS A 55 9.52 6.19 -1.63
N GLU A 56 10.12 6.74 -2.70
CA GLU A 56 10.18 8.17 -2.96
C GLU A 56 8.87 8.72 -3.57
N GLU A 57 8.06 7.86 -4.19
CA GLU A 57 6.78 8.19 -4.85
C GLU A 57 5.54 7.84 -4.02
N LEU A 58 5.72 7.18 -2.87
CA LEU A 58 4.62 6.81 -2.00
C LEU A 58 4.03 8.02 -1.26
N ASP A 59 2.69 8.06 -1.22
CA ASP A 59 2.00 8.89 -0.23
C ASP A 59 2.04 8.17 1.12
N TRP A 60 3.00 8.57 1.96
CA TRP A 60 3.21 7.98 3.27
C TRP A 60 2.06 8.23 4.26
N GLU A 61 1.18 9.21 4.02
CA GLU A 61 -0.03 9.40 4.81
C GLU A 61 -1.00 8.24 4.58
N ILE A 62 -1.26 7.91 3.31
CA ILE A 62 -2.09 6.76 2.93
C ILE A 62 -1.44 5.45 3.37
N VAL A 63 -0.16 5.25 3.04
CA VAL A 63 0.55 4.02 3.37
C VAL A 63 0.53 3.75 4.87
N SER A 64 0.82 4.77 5.70
CA SER A 64 0.83 4.61 7.17
C SER A 64 -0.54 4.29 7.78
N ARG A 65 -1.62 4.65 7.08
CA ARG A 65 -3.00 4.41 7.53
C ARG A 65 -3.53 3.06 7.04
N SER A 66 -3.28 2.73 5.78
CA SER A 66 -3.97 1.66 5.06
C SER A 66 -3.16 0.37 4.97
N GLN A 67 -1.82 0.45 4.91
CA GLN A 67 -0.95 -0.71 4.74
C GLN A 67 -0.57 -1.33 6.09
N LYS A 68 -0.26 -2.64 6.11
CA LYS A 68 0.29 -3.32 7.30
C LYS A 68 1.80 -3.12 7.34
N LEU A 69 2.25 -2.11 8.08
CA LEU A 69 3.67 -1.82 8.18
C LEU A 69 4.30 -2.64 9.29
N THR A 70 5.36 -3.39 8.96
CA THR A 70 6.16 -4.06 9.98
C THR A 70 7.02 -3.04 10.73
N GLU A 71 7.40 -3.34 11.97
CA GLU A 71 8.29 -2.47 12.78
C GLU A 71 9.63 -2.20 12.06
N GLY A 72 10.11 -3.16 11.27
CA GLY A 72 11.29 -2.99 10.42
C GLY A 72 11.10 -1.91 9.35
N MET A 73 9.95 -1.91 8.66
CA MET A 73 9.61 -0.88 7.68
C MET A 73 9.44 0.49 8.33
N ILE A 74 8.72 0.57 9.46
CA ILE A 74 8.52 1.83 10.19
C ILE A 74 9.87 2.42 10.61
N THR A 75 10.80 1.57 11.06
CA THR A 75 12.16 2.02 11.42
C THR A 75 12.92 2.50 10.19
N LYS A 76 12.90 1.72 9.11
CA LYS A 76 13.61 2.02 7.86
C LYS A 76 13.14 3.34 7.23
N TYR A 77 11.83 3.59 7.23
CA TYR A 77 11.18 4.76 6.65
C TYR A 77 10.71 5.76 7.71
N SER A 78 11.37 5.81 8.86
CA SER A 78 10.98 6.62 10.02
C SER A 78 10.88 8.12 9.77
N SER A 79 11.55 8.62 8.72
CA SER A 79 11.50 10.03 8.31
C SER A 79 10.31 10.34 7.41
N ASP A 80 9.70 9.32 6.80
CA ASP A 80 8.67 9.47 5.78
C ASP A 80 7.29 9.07 6.31
N VAL A 81 7.22 8.04 7.16
CA VAL A 81 5.97 7.56 7.75
C VAL A 81 5.23 8.66 8.52
N ASN A 82 3.90 8.63 8.42
CA ASN A 82 3.05 9.51 9.21
C ASN A 82 2.80 8.87 10.58
N TRP A 83 3.55 9.32 11.58
CA TRP A 83 3.46 8.82 12.96
C TRP A 83 2.07 8.91 13.59
N ILE A 84 1.26 9.92 13.24
CA ILE A 84 -0.11 10.04 13.76
C ILE A 84 -0.95 8.86 13.25
N ASN A 85 -0.85 8.57 11.95
CA ASN A 85 -1.54 7.43 11.34
C ASN A 85 -1.00 6.10 11.86
N ILE A 86 0.32 5.97 12.05
CA ILE A 86 0.90 4.77 12.68
C ILE A 86 0.27 4.50 14.04
N CYS A 87 0.25 5.49 14.94
CA CYS A 87 -0.32 5.33 16.27
C CYS A 87 -1.82 5.05 16.27
N GLN A 88 -2.55 5.56 15.27
CA GLN A 88 -4.01 5.42 15.19
C GLN A 88 -4.45 4.09 14.55
N TYR A 89 -3.72 3.61 13.56
CA TYR A 89 -4.16 2.52 12.68
C TYR A 89 -3.29 1.27 12.74
N GLN A 90 -2.00 1.38 13.07
CA GLN A 90 -1.10 0.23 13.13
C GLN A 90 -1.15 -0.47 14.49
N LYS A 91 -0.99 -1.79 14.48
CA LYS A 91 -0.85 -2.60 15.69
C LYS A 91 0.64 -2.79 15.98
N LEU A 92 1.20 -1.92 16.82
CA LEU A 92 2.57 -2.05 17.30
C LEU A 92 2.62 -3.01 18.50
N THR A 93 3.73 -3.74 18.63
CA THR A 93 3.97 -4.52 19.83
C THR A 93 4.52 -3.61 20.95
N ASN A 94 4.40 -4.04 22.22
CA ASN A 94 4.94 -3.28 23.35
C ASN A 94 6.49 -3.18 23.37
N SER A 95 7.18 -3.82 22.42
CA SER A 95 8.64 -3.72 22.26
C SER A 95 9.09 -2.60 21.33
N PHE A 96 8.15 -1.91 20.66
CA PHE A 96 8.38 -0.77 19.79
C PHE A 96 8.06 0.54 20.53
#